data_AF-A0A539D4Z1-F1
#
_entry.id   AF-A0A539D4Z1-F1
#
_cell.length_a   1.000
_cell.length_b   1.000
_cell.length_c   1.000
_cell.angle_alpha   90.00
_cell.angle_beta   90.00
_cell.angle_gamma   90.00
#
_symmetry.space_group_name_H-M   'P 1'
#
loop_
_entity.id
_entity.type
_entity.pdbx_description
1 polymer ?
#
loop_
_entity_poly.entity_id
_entity_poly.type
_entity_poly.pdbx_seq_one_letter_code
_entity_poly.pdbx_strand_id
1 'polypeptide(L)' 'MPLTDWLVARIAAETGVNGVDADTPVYRYGVDSRMLALIIDAAERTHGVTADLDRISPAETIVALAAAMAPDDIKQAG' A
#
# COMPACT_ATOMS: atom_id res chain seq x y z
N MET A 1 3.93 -0.12 -13.56
CA MET A 1 2.98 -0.97 -12.81
C MET A 1 2.19 -0.06 -11.89
N PRO A 2 0.85 -0.16 -11.83
CA PRO A 2 0.03 0.60 -10.88
C PRO A 2 0.50 0.40 -9.43
N LEU A 3 0.33 1.42 -8.57
CA LEU A 3 0.77 1.37 -7.17
C LEU A 3 0.11 0.21 -6.41
N THR A 4 -1.18 -0.02 -6.62
CA THR A 4 -1.92 -1.14 -6.00
C THR A 4 -1.31 -2.50 -6.36
N ASP A 5 -1.05 -2.74 -7.65
CA ASP A 5 -0.45 -4.00 -8.12
C ASP A 5 0.96 -4.19 -7.55
N TRP A 6 1.73 -3.10 -7.45
CA TRP A 6 3.06 -3.13 -6.84
C TRP A 6 2.99 -3.48 -5.35
N LEU A 7 2.06 -2.89 -4.61
CA LEU A 7 1.87 -3.16 -3.18
C LEU A 7 1.43 -4.62 -2.94
N VAL A 8 0.53 -5.16 -3.78
CA VAL A 8 0.14 -6.58 -3.74
C VAL A 8 1.36 -7.47 -3.90
N ALA A 9 2.18 -7.24 -4.93
CA ALA A 9 3.39 -8.02 -5.19
C ALA A 9 4.41 -7.88 -4.04
N ARG A 10 4.57 -6.67 -3.50
CA ARG A 10 5.50 -6.38 -2.42
C ARG A 10 5.11 -7.09 -1.12
N ILE A 11 3.82 -7.05 -0.75
CA ILE A 11 3.31 -7.72 0.45
C ILE A 11 3.42 -9.24 0.29
N ALA A 12 3.09 -9.80 -0.88
CA ALA A 12 3.27 -11.22 -1.14
C ALA A 12 4.74 -11.65 -0.98
N ALA A 13 5.69 -10.84 -1.46
CA ALA A 13 7.12 -11.12 -1.35
C ALA A 13 7.64 -11.06 0.10
N GLU A 14 7.15 -10.11 0.91
CA GLU A 14 7.59 -9.95 2.31
C GLU A 14 6.95 -10.98 3.26
N THR A 15 5.70 -11.37 2.99
CA THR A 15 4.92 -12.27 3.87
C THR A 15 5.01 -13.74 3.44
N GLY A 16 5.40 -14.00 2.19
CA GLY A 16 5.35 -15.34 1.59
C GLY A 16 3.93 -15.85 1.29
N VAL A 17 2.91 -15.00 1.45
CA VAL A 17 1.51 -15.36 1.19
C VAL A 17 1.25 -15.40 -0.32
N ASN A 18 0.73 -16.53 -0.80
CA ASN A 18 0.22 -16.67 -2.16
C ASN A 18 -1.23 -16.17 -2.22
N GLY A 19 -1.55 -15.30 -3.18
CA GLY A 19 -2.92 -14.79 -3.38
C GLY A 19 -3.30 -13.63 -2.46
N VAL A 20 -2.40 -12.65 -2.31
CA VAL A 20 -2.71 -11.38 -1.65
C VAL A 20 -3.79 -10.65 -2.45
N ASP A 21 -4.94 -10.47 -1.82
CA ASP A 21 -6.07 -9.66 -2.30
C ASP A 21 -5.95 -8.22 -1.77
N ALA A 22 -6.19 -7.25 -2.66
CA ALA A 22 -5.99 -5.84 -2.39
C ALA A 22 -7.07 -5.22 -1.47
N ASP A 23 -8.24 -5.85 -1.42
CA ASP A 23 -9.37 -5.42 -0.56
C ASP A 23 -9.34 -6.07 0.82
N THR A 24 -8.40 -6.97 1.07
CA THR A 24 -8.22 -7.62 2.36
C THR A 24 -7.27 -6.82 3.26
N PRO A 25 -7.57 -6.65 4.57
CA PRO A 25 -6.69 -5.92 5.46
C PRO A 25 -5.27 -6.50 5.56
N VAL A 26 -4.24 -5.66 5.47
CA VAL A 26 -2.84 -6.09 5.37
C VAL A 26 -2.34 -6.85 6.60
N TYR A 27 -2.87 -6.53 7.78
CA TYR A 27 -2.52 -7.23 9.01
C TYR A 27 -2.94 -8.72 8.99
N ARG A 28 -3.91 -9.10 8.15
CA ARG A 28 -4.29 -10.52 7.97
C ARG A 28 -3.21 -11.33 7.27
N TYR A 29 -2.28 -10.67 6.58
CA TYR A 29 -1.11 -11.30 5.96
C TYR A 29 0.13 -11.27 6.88
N GLY A 30 -0.02 -10.83 8.13
CA GLY A 30 1.11 -10.70 9.06
C GLY A 30 1.95 -9.44 8.87
N VAL A 31 1.44 -8.44 8.13
CA VAL A 31 2.09 -7.14 8.00
C VAL A 31 1.97 -6.39 9.33
N ASP A 32 3.09 -6.24 10.02
CA ASP A 32 3.21 -5.42 11.23
C ASP A 32 3.57 -3.96 10.89
N SER A 33 3.60 -3.08 11.91
CA SER A 33 3.90 -1.66 11.73
C SER A 33 5.30 -1.39 11.16
N ARG A 34 6.29 -2.24 11.47
CA ARG A 34 7.66 -2.08 10.96
C ARG A 34 7.71 -2.43 9.48
N MET A 35 7.10 -3.56 9.10
CA MET A 35 7.00 -4.00 7.72
C MET A 35 6.22 -2.98 6.88
N LEU A 36 5.10 -2.47 7.41
CA LEU A 36 4.32 -1.43 6.76
C LEU A 36 5.16 -0.17 6.49
N ALA A 37 5.92 0.32 7.48
CA ALA A 37 6.80 1.46 7.30
C ALA A 37 7.86 1.24 6.20
N LEU A 38 8.44 0.04 6.12
CA LEU A 38 9.41 -0.30 5.07
C LEU A 38 8.77 -0.41 3.68
N ILE A 39 7.53 -0.89 3.60
CA ILE A 39 6.76 -0.94 2.36
C ILE A 39 6.43 0.47 1.88
N ILE A 40 6.00 1.35 2.79
CA ILE A 40 5.74 2.77 2.50
C ILE A 40 6.99 3.44 1.94
N ASP A 41 8.11 3.36 2.65
CA ASP A 41 9.39 3.95 2.23
C ASP A 41 9.85 3.42 0.85
N ALA A 42 9.65 2.13 0.59
CA ALA A 42 9.94 1.55 -0.73
C ALA A 42 8.97 2.05 -1.83
N ALA A 43 7.68 2.24 -1.51
CA ALA A 43 6.70 2.81 -2.43
C ALA A 43 7.04 4.26 -2.80
N GLU A 44 7.39 5.10 -1.82
CA GLU A 44 7.81 6.49 -2.04
C GLU A 44 9.01 6.56 -2.99
N ARG A 45 10.05 5.74 -2.77
CA ARG A 45 11.23 5.72 -3.65
C ARG A 45 10.95 5.17 -5.05
N THR A 46 10.06 4.18 -5.17
CA THR A 46 9.80 3.48 -6.45
C THR A 46 8.81 4.25 -7.33
N HIS A 47 7.79 4.85 -6.71
CA HIS A 47 6.68 5.51 -7.42
C HIS A 47 6.73 7.03 -7.34
N GLY A 48 7.64 7.62 -6.55
CA GLY A 48 7.71 9.08 -6.36
C GLY A 48 6.47 9.64 -5.65
N VAL A 49 5.79 8.80 -4.88
CA VAL A 49 4.60 9.16 -4.09
C VAL A 49 5.02 9.64 -2.70
N THR A 50 4.09 10.25 -1.96
CA THR A 50 4.32 10.69 -0.59
C THR A 50 3.21 10.19 0.30
N ALA A 51 3.58 9.46 1.35
CA ALA A 51 2.67 8.90 2.31
C ALA A 51 2.07 9.98 3.21
N ASP A 52 0.74 10.13 3.18
CA ASP A 52 0.00 10.86 4.21
C ASP A 52 -0.23 9.94 5.42
N LEU A 53 0.56 10.12 6.49
CA LEU A 53 0.50 9.27 7.68
C LEU A 53 -0.85 9.32 8.39
N ASP A 54 -1.54 10.46 8.36
CA ASP A 54 -2.88 10.60 8.96
C ASP A 54 -3.92 9.77 8.22
N ARG A 55 -3.69 9.53 6.91
CA ARG A 55 -4.54 8.68 6.07
C ARG A 55 -4.10 7.23 6.01
N ILE A 56 -2.81 6.96 6.24
CA ILE A 56 -2.28 5.60 6.35
C ILE A 56 -2.71 4.93 7.65
N SER A 57 -2.72 5.66 8.77
CA SER A 57 -3.09 5.07 10.06
C SER A 57 -4.47 4.38 10.07
N PRO A 58 -5.52 4.92 9.43
CA PRO A 58 -6.81 4.22 9.28
C PRO A 58 -6.90 3.32 8.04
N ALA A 59 -5.90 3.30 7.15
CA ALA A 59 -5.94 2.50 5.92
C ALA A 59 -5.59 1.04 6.21
N GLU A 60 -6.62 0.19 6.25
CA GLU A 60 -6.44 -1.23 6.56
C GLU A 60 -6.08 -2.08 5.33
N THR A 61 -6.58 -1.73 4.14
CA THR A 61 -6.44 -2.52 2.91
C THR A 61 -5.36 -1.95 1.98
N ILE A 62 -4.91 -2.74 1.01
CA ILE A 62 -3.89 -2.31 0.04
C ILE A 62 -4.43 -1.17 -0.85
N VAL A 63 -5.70 -1.26 -1.25
CA VAL A 63 -6.38 -0.18 -2.01
C VAL A 63 -6.41 1.12 -1.19
N ALA A 64 -6.75 1.03 0.11
CA ALA A 64 -6.78 2.20 0.98
C ALA A 64 -5.38 2.80 1.20
N LEU A 65 -4.35 1.95 1.35
CA LEU A 65 -2.97 2.39 1.46
C LEU A 65 -2.48 3.09 0.19
N ALA A 66 -2.79 2.54 -0.99
CA ALA A 66 -2.47 3.16 -2.27
C ALA A 66 -3.12 4.55 -2.39
N ALA A 67 -4.39 4.68 -2.03
CA ALA A 67 -5.12 5.95 -2.06
C ALA A 67 -4.59 6.97 -1.02
N ALA A 68 -4.05 6.49 0.11
CA ALA A 68 -3.40 7.34 1.11
C ALA A 68 -2.01 7.84 0.67
N MET A 69 -1.31 7.08 -0.19
CA MET A 69 0.00 7.44 -0.74
C MET A 69 -0.09 8.29 -2.03
N ALA A 70 -1.14 8.12 -2.83
CA ALA A 70 -1.34 8.84 -4.09
C ALA A 70 -2.73 9.50 -4.15
N PRO A 71 -2.98 10.58 -3.37
CA PRO A 71 -4.28 11.24 -3.33
C PRO A 71 -4.73 11.82 -4.68
N ASP A 72 -3.79 12.19 -5.54
CA ASP A 72 -4.04 13.01 -6.74
C ASP A 72 -4.45 12.22 -7.99
N ASP A 73 -4.38 10.89 -7.98
CA ASP A 73 -4.89 10.05 -9.08
C ASP A 73 -6.44 10.03 -9.15
N ILE A 74 -7.14 10.63 -8.19
CA ILE A 74 -8.61 10.71 -8.15
C ILE A 74 -9.15 12.03 -8.75
N LYS A 75 -8.31 13.04 -9.04
CA LYS A 75 -8.76 14.38 -9.48
C LYS A 75 -8.57 14.71 -10.98
N GLN A 76 -8.35 13.73 -11.85
CA GLN A 76 -8.19 13.97 -13.30
C GLN A 76 -9.33 13.38 -14.17
N ALA A 77 -10.47 12.99 -13.59
CA ALA A 77 -11.61 12.41 -14.32
C ALA A 77 -12.95 13.18 -14.14
N GLY A 78 -12.92 14.48 -13.87
CA GLY A 78 -14.12 15.32 -13.73
C GLY A 78 -13.93 16.72 -14.29
#